data_AF-A0A953LGL2-F1
#
_entry.id   AF-A0A953LGL2-F1
#
_cell.length_a   1.000
_cell.length_b   1.000
_cell.length_c   1.000
_cell.angle_alpha   90.00
_cell.angle_beta   90.00
_cell.angle_gamma   90.00
#
_symmetry.space_group_name_H-M   'P 1'
#
loop_
_entity.id
_entity.type
_entity.pdbx_description
1 polymer ?
#
loop_
_entity_poly.entity_id
_entity_poly.type
_entity_poly.pdbx_seq_one_letter_code
_entity_poly.pdbx_strand_id
1 'polypeptide(L)'
;MTASTVIWRSRTAAEPWMRDRSLTDLAAFALELGGRAALQAWAPSAGQAVSPAGTGVTPDSVAYVHGGRHDLWWEFTLEASFRWQAHLCRLRPDVYQRRLHRLTCALGLEGVLQREVASLTHGTRALADLAVALLQEPRLLLWEEPFYYMSQEEALRAVRAVEAEHLAGMALVAVAREAPGLADLPSEPRRPHLRRRCLAQ
;
A
#
# COMPACT_ATOMS: atom_id res chain seq x y z
N MET A 1 -2.08 -9.56 -24.19
CA MET A 1 -1.94 -9.58 -22.72
C MET A 1 -3.13 -8.83 -22.15
N THR A 2 -3.96 -9.45 -21.30
CA THR A 2 -5.13 -8.79 -20.70
C THR A 2 -4.72 -8.07 -19.43
N ALA A 3 -4.63 -6.74 -19.50
CA ALA A 3 -4.50 -5.91 -18.30
C ALA A 3 -5.79 -5.95 -17.47
N SER A 4 -5.65 -5.87 -16.15
CA SER A 4 -6.77 -5.87 -15.21
C SER A 4 -6.60 -4.76 -14.17
N THR A 5 -7.72 -4.25 -13.69
CA THR A 5 -7.78 -3.12 -12.75
C THR A 5 -8.84 -3.37 -11.69
N VAL A 6 -8.53 -3.05 -10.43
CA VAL A 6 -9.47 -3.00 -9.30
C VAL A 6 -9.34 -1.64 -8.62
N ILE A 7 -10.48 -1.01 -8.31
CA ILE A 7 -10.52 0.31 -7.66
C ILE A 7 -11.46 0.23 -6.46
N TRP A 8 -10.95 0.55 -5.27
CA TRP A 8 -11.76 0.77 -4.07
C TRP A 8 -11.70 2.23 -3.66
N ARG A 9 -12.86 2.88 -3.52
CA ARG A 9 -12.97 4.30 -3.13
C ARG A 9 -13.11 4.44 -1.61
N SER A 10 -12.44 5.41 -0.98
CA SER A 10 -12.63 5.64 0.46
C SER A 10 -14.07 6.03 0.77
N ARG A 11 -14.52 5.66 1.97
CA ARG A 11 -15.85 6.03 2.50
C ARG A 11 -15.84 7.35 3.26
N THR A 12 -14.65 7.86 3.59
CA THR A 12 -14.49 9.11 4.36
C THR A 12 -14.60 10.29 3.40
N ALA A 13 -15.80 10.90 3.37
CA ALA A 13 -16.14 11.98 2.44
C ALA A 13 -15.37 13.28 2.73
N ALA A 14 -14.27 13.45 2.01
CA ALA A 14 -13.74 14.70 1.46
C ALA A 14 -12.40 14.33 0.80
N GLU A 15 -12.45 13.47 -0.22
CA GLU A 15 -11.26 13.14 -0.98
C GLU A 15 -10.96 14.29 -1.96
N PRO A 16 -9.82 14.98 -1.83
CA PRO A 16 -9.46 16.12 -2.68
C PRO A 16 -9.31 15.79 -4.17
N TRP A 17 -9.15 14.51 -4.54
CA TRP A 17 -9.14 14.05 -5.94
C TRP A 17 -10.54 13.78 -6.52
N MET A 18 -11.61 13.79 -5.73
CA MET A 18 -12.98 13.52 -6.23
C MET A 18 -13.55 14.60 -7.16
N ARG A 19 -12.96 15.80 -7.22
CA ARG A 19 -13.58 16.92 -7.95
C ARG A 19 -13.21 17.00 -9.43
N ASP A 20 -12.00 16.57 -9.84
CA ASP A 20 -11.51 16.79 -11.22
C ASP A 20 -10.70 15.65 -11.87
N ARG A 21 -10.37 14.53 -11.19
CA ARG A 21 -9.60 13.42 -11.81
C ARG A 21 -10.04 12.05 -11.28
N SER A 22 -10.45 11.15 -12.16
CA SER A 22 -10.96 9.84 -11.75
C SER A 22 -9.81 8.92 -11.33
N LEU A 23 -9.98 8.13 -10.26
CA LEU A 23 -9.07 7.00 -9.95
C LEU A 23 -8.94 6.03 -11.16
N THR A 24 -9.93 6.03 -12.04
CA THR A 24 -9.89 5.33 -13.33
C THR A 24 -8.77 5.86 -14.23
N ASP A 25 -8.54 7.17 -14.26
CA ASP A 25 -7.49 7.79 -15.08
C ASP A 25 -6.11 7.41 -14.53
N LEU A 26 -5.96 7.41 -13.21
CA LEU A 26 -4.74 6.94 -12.56
C LEU A 26 -4.44 5.47 -12.92
N ALA A 27 -5.45 4.61 -12.91
CA ALA A 27 -5.28 3.22 -13.31
C ALA A 27 -4.89 3.09 -14.79
N ALA A 28 -5.53 3.86 -15.67
CA ALA A 28 -5.20 3.88 -17.10
C ALA A 28 -3.75 4.34 -17.34
N PHE A 29 -3.34 5.45 -16.71
CA PHE A 29 -1.97 5.93 -16.78
C PHE A 29 -0.97 4.94 -16.20
N ALA A 30 -1.31 4.22 -15.12
CA ALA A 30 -0.41 3.21 -14.57
C ALA A 30 -0.19 2.04 -15.55
N LEU A 31 -1.24 1.62 -16.26
CA LEU A 31 -1.13 0.59 -17.30
C LEU A 31 -0.38 1.07 -18.55
N GLU A 32 -0.44 2.36 -18.87
CA GLU A 32 0.22 2.95 -20.04
C GLU A 32 1.69 3.33 -19.77
N LEU A 33 1.93 4.08 -18.70
CA LEU A 33 3.20 4.74 -18.38
C LEU A 33 3.99 4.04 -17.27
N GLY A 34 3.35 3.13 -16.51
CA GLY A 34 3.87 2.61 -15.25
C GLY A 34 3.52 3.53 -14.06
N GLY A 35 3.40 2.96 -12.87
CA GLY A 35 2.75 3.59 -11.72
C GLY A 35 3.46 4.81 -11.18
N ARG A 36 4.81 4.84 -11.14
CA ARG A 36 5.54 6.05 -10.70
C ARG A 36 5.34 7.22 -11.66
N ALA A 37 5.42 6.98 -12.96
CA ALA A 37 5.18 8.01 -13.98
C ALA A 37 3.70 8.44 -13.99
N ALA A 38 2.79 7.49 -13.82
CA ALA A 38 1.37 7.76 -13.66
C ALA A 38 1.08 8.66 -12.45
N LEU A 39 1.69 8.40 -11.30
CA LEU A 39 1.56 9.25 -10.12
C LEU A 39 2.12 10.65 -10.34
N GLN A 40 3.23 10.80 -11.06
CA GLN A 40 3.79 12.11 -11.40
C GLN A 40 2.92 12.89 -12.38
N ALA A 41 2.32 12.22 -13.36
CA ALA A 41 1.39 12.83 -14.33
C ALA A 41 0.02 13.14 -13.69
N TRP A 42 -0.42 12.29 -12.77
CA TRP A 42 -1.70 12.40 -12.08
C TRP A 42 -1.66 13.41 -10.93
N ALA A 43 -0.59 13.43 -10.15
CA ALA A 43 -0.37 14.45 -9.13
C ALA A 43 -0.11 15.80 -9.82
N PRO A 44 -0.78 16.88 -9.41
CA PRO A 44 -0.51 18.19 -9.99
C PRO A 44 0.97 18.55 -9.78
N SER A 45 1.61 19.04 -10.83
CA SER A 45 2.92 19.70 -10.73
C SER A 45 2.87 20.67 -9.56
N ALA A 46 3.80 20.55 -8.61
CA ALA A 46 3.94 21.39 -7.42
C ALA A 46 4.27 22.86 -7.76
N GLY A 47 3.38 23.53 -8.49
CA GLY A 47 3.62 24.81 -9.17
C GLY A 47 2.48 25.83 -9.07
N GLN A 48 1.44 25.59 -8.27
CA GLN A 48 0.52 26.65 -7.87
C GLN A 48 0.32 26.63 -6.35
N ALA A 49 0.72 27.74 -5.75
CA ALA A 49 0.86 27.96 -4.32
C ALA A 49 -0.43 27.63 -3.54
N VAL A 50 -0.30 26.84 -2.47
CA VAL A 50 -1.35 26.69 -1.47
C VAL A 50 -1.14 27.78 -0.41
N SER A 51 -2.17 28.62 -0.24
CA SER A 51 -2.29 29.65 0.81
C SER A 51 -2.00 29.11 2.23
N PRO A 52 -1.53 29.95 3.18
CA PRO A 52 -1.07 29.51 4.51
C PRO A 52 -2.19 29.09 5.48
N ALA A 53 -3.39 28.76 4.98
CA ALA A 53 -4.53 28.30 5.78
C ALA A 53 -5.29 27.12 5.15
N GLY A 54 -4.70 26.42 4.18
CA GLY A 54 -5.41 25.43 3.36
C GLY A 54 -5.25 23.98 3.78
N THR A 55 -6.37 23.27 3.87
CA THR A 55 -6.53 21.80 3.85
C THR A 55 -6.04 21.23 2.51
N GLY A 56 -4.77 21.44 2.18
CA GLY A 56 -4.12 20.95 0.97
C GLY A 56 -3.58 19.53 1.18
N VAL A 57 -3.70 18.71 0.15
CA VAL A 57 -3.03 17.41 0.06
C VAL A 57 -1.55 17.64 -0.15
N THR A 58 -0.72 17.15 0.74
CA THR A 58 0.68 16.95 0.42
C THR A 58 0.84 15.61 -0.33
N PRO A 59 1.82 15.48 -1.25
CA PRO A 59 2.19 14.20 -1.87
C PRO A 59 2.39 13.04 -0.87
N ASP A 60 2.56 13.36 0.42
CA ASP A 60 2.70 12.45 1.55
C ASP A 60 1.44 11.61 1.85
N SER A 61 0.33 11.79 1.13
CA SER A 61 -0.88 10.98 1.31
C SER A 61 -1.05 9.83 0.32
N VAL A 62 -0.08 9.57 -0.56
CA VAL A 62 -0.16 8.53 -1.59
C VAL A 62 1.03 7.58 -1.47
N ALA A 63 0.76 6.28 -1.40
CA ALA A 63 1.77 5.23 -1.43
C ALA A 63 1.73 4.48 -2.77
N TYR A 64 2.90 3.95 -3.16
CA TYR A 64 3.08 3.14 -4.35
C TYR A 64 3.82 1.86 -4.00
N VAL A 65 3.34 0.73 -4.52
CA VAL A 65 3.96 -0.59 -4.37
C VAL A 65 3.94 -1.28 -5.73
N HIS A 66 5.05 -1.90 -6.11
CA HIS A 66 5.13 -2.73 -7.30
C HIS A 66 5.49 -4.16 -6.89
N GLY A 67 4.73 -5.18 -7.30
CA GLY A 67 4.98 -6.55 -6.88
C GLY A 67 6.31 -7.11 -7.38
N GLY A 68 6.67 -6.86 -8.64
CA GLY A 68 7.95 -7.32 -9.23
C GLY A 68 9.16 -6.39 -9.06
N ARG A 69 9.08 -5.33 -8.25
CA ARG A 69 10.19 -4.39 -8.01
C ARG A 69 10.18 -3.97 -6.56
N HIS A 70 11.28 -4.25 -5.87
CA HIS A 70 11.43 -3.98 -4.44
C HIS A 70 12.30 -2.74 -4.22
N ASP A 71 11.90 -1.87 -3.30
CA ASP A 71 12.59 -0.60 -3.01
C ASP A 71 13.39 -0.66 -1.69
N LEU A 72 13.31 -1.78 -0.94
CA LEU A 72 14.06 -1.99 0.29
C LEU A 72 15.56 -2.19 0.03
N TRP A 73 16.38 -1.65 0.92
CA TRP A 73 17.84 -1.78 0.85
C TRP A 73 18.25 -3.19 1.24
N TRP A 74 19.02 -3.84 0.38
CA TRP A 74 19.26 -5.29 0.43
C TRP A 74 20.25 -5.68 1.55
N GLU A 75 21.13 -4.75 1.92
CA GLU A 75 22.17 -4.91 2.96
C GLU A 75 21.65 -4.76 4.38
N PHE A 76 20.42 -4.27 4.55
CA PHE A 76 19.84 -4.04 5.88
C PHE A 76 18.98 -5.20 6.34
N THR A 77 18.87 -5.35 7.65
CA THR A 77 17.81 -6.17 8.23
C THR A 77 16.45 -5.54 7.90
N LEU A 78 15.41 -6.37 7.89
CA LEU A 78 14.07 -5.89 7.65
C LEU A 78 13.64 -4.85 8.73
N GLU A 79 13.97 -5.08 10.00
CA GLU A 79 13.73 -4.12 11.08
C GLU A 79 14.46 -2.79 10.84
N ALA A 80 15.75 -2.84 10.47
CA ALA A 80 16.53 -1.64 10.18
C ALA A 80 15.93 -0.86 9.01
N SER A 81 15.44 -1.56 7.99
CA SER A 81 14.76 -0.97 6.85
C SER A 81 13.46 -0.26 7.26
N PHE A 82 12.62 -0.89 8.10
CA PHE A 82 11.42 -0.26 8.64
C PHE A 82 11.74 0.98 9.47
N ARG A 83 12.78 0.90 10.30
CA ARG A 83 13.21 2.03 11.14
C ARG A 83 13.72 3.19 10.29
N TRP A 84 14.46 2.89 9.22
CA TRP A 84 14.92 3.89 8.26
C TRP A 84 13.75 4.59 7.56
N GLN A 85 12.78 3.81 7.06
CA GLN A 85 11.58 4.36 6.42
C GLN A 85 10.78 5.25 7.39
N ALA A 86 10.55 4.79 8.62
CA ALA A 86 9.88 5.58 9.64
C ALA A 86 10.61 6.90 9.95
N HIS A 87 11.94 6.89 9.93
CA HIS A 87 12.75 8.09 10.10
C HIS A 87 12.58 9.06 8.93
N LEU A 88 12.64 8.59 7.68
CA LEU A 88 12.41 9.42 6.48
C LEU A 88 11.04 10.09 6.53
N CYS A 89 10.02 9.35 6.98
CA CYS A 89 8.65 9.82 7.09
C CYS A 89 8.35 10.59 8.39
N ARG A 90 9.36 10.80 9.25
CA ARG A 90 9.25 11.52 10.52
C ARG A 90 8.11 11.01 11.42
N LEU A 91 7.88 9.69 11.43
CA LEU A 91 6.85 9.09 12.26
C LEU A 91 7.21 9.23 13.74
N ARG A 92 6.22 9.57 14.58
CA ARG A 92 6.45 9.55 16.04
C ARG A 92 6.78 8.13 16.49
N PRO A 93 7.72 7.93 17.43
CA PRO A 93 8.12 6.60 17.87
C PRO A 93 6.96 5.72 18.35
N ASP A 94 6.00 6.28 19.10
CA ASP A 94 4.84 5.55 19.61
C ASP A 94 3.89 5.09 18.50
N VAL A 95 3.71 5.92 17.47
CA VAL A 95 2.88 5.61 16.30
C VAL A 95 3.56 4.54 15.46
N TYR A 96 4.87 4.71 15.21
CA TYR A 96 5.68 3.75 14.46
C TYR A 96 5.64 2.37 15.11
N GLN A 97 5.95 2.27 16.41
CA GLN A 97 6.00 0.96 17.10
C GLN A 97 4.65 0.24 17.08
N ARG A 98 3.57 0.97 17.36
CA ARG A 98 2.21 0.41 17.31
C ARG A 98 1.84 -0.08 15.90
N ARG A 99 2.14 0.71 14.87
CA ARG A 99 1.81 0.35 13.48
C ARG A 99 2.68 -0.76 12.95
N LEU A 100 3.98 -0.72 13.22
CA LEU A 100 4.92 -1.75 12.82
C LEU A 100 4.45 -3.10 13.35
N HIS A 101 4.21 -3.21 14.66
CA HIS A 101 3.76 -4.46 15.26
C HIS A 101 2.47 -4.99 14.62
N ARG A 102 1.47 -4.12 14.41
CA ARG A 102 0.21 -4.50 13.74
C ARG A 102 0.46 -5.03 12.33
N LEU A 103 1.26 -4.32 11.52
CA LEU A 103 1.51 -4.66 10.13
C LEU A 103 2.36 -5.93 10.01
N THR A 104 3.41 -6.06 10.81
CA THR A 104 4.28 -7.24 10.78
C THR A 104 3.54 -8.48 11.24
N CYS A 105 2.65 -8.37 12.23
CA CYS A 105 1.78 -9.47 12.64
C CYS A 105 0.80 -9.85 11.52
N ALA A 106 0.09 -8.88 10.93
CA ALA A 106 -0.89 -9.12 9.87
C ALA A 106 -0.28 -9.74 8.60
N LEU A 107 0.95 -9.33 8.26
CA LEU A 107 1.67 -9.78 7.06
C LEU A 107 2.56 -11.00 7.34
N GLY A 108 2.71 -11.42 8.60
CA GLY A 108 3.52 -12.57 8.99
C GLY A 108 5.03 -12.35 8.85
N LEU A 109 5.50 -11.13 9.15
CA LEU A 109 6.90 -10.71 9.03
C LEU A 109 7.69 -10.77 10.35
N GLU A 110 7.03 -11.03 11.48
CA GLU A 110 7.66 -10.99 12.81
C GLU A 110 8.87 -11.92 12.93
N GLY A 111 8.78 -13.13 12.36
CA GLY A 111 9.85 -14.13 12.39
C GLY A 111 11.04 -13.82 11.49
N VAL A 112 10.99 -12.76 10.67
CA VAL A 112 12.06 -12.42 9.72
C VAL A 112 12.62 -11.00 9.91
N LEU A 113 12.22 -10.30 10.97
CA LEU A 113 12.65 -8.92 11.24
C LEU A 113 14.18 -8.75 11.33
N GLN A 114 14.88 -9.73 11.91
CA GLN A 114 16.33 -9.72 12.08
C GLN A 114 17.10 -10.23 10.86
N ARG A 115 16.40 -10.68 9.81
CA ARG A 115 17.04 -11.18 8.59
C ARG A 115 17.33 -10.02 7.65
N GLU A 116 18.45 -10.13 6.94
CA GLU A 116 18.78 -9.24 5.83
C GLU A 116 17.76 -9.39 4.69
N VAL A 117 17.37 -8.26 4.09
CA VAL A 117 16.40 -8.19 3.00
C VAL A 117 16.85 -9.05 1.81
N ALA A 118 18.15 -9.10 1.52
CA ALA A 118 18.72 -9.94 0.46
C ALA A 118 18.41 -11.44 0.64
N SER A 119 18.27 -11.91 1.88
CA SER A 119 18.00 -13.32 2.19
C SER A 119 16.53 -13.72 2.05
N LEU A 120 15.63 -12.75 1.90
CA LEU A 120 14.18 -12.98 1.91
C LEU A 120 13.68 -13.48 0.55
N THR A 121 12.63 -14.31 0.57
CA THR A 121 11.91 -14.70 -0.65
C THR A 121 11.30 -13.46 -1.31
N HIS A 122 10.99 -13.55 -2.61
CA HIS A 122 10.31 -12.47 -3.33
C HIS A 122 8.98 -12.10 -2.66
N GLY A 123 8.12 -13.09 -2.37
CA GLY A 123 6.82 -12.83 -1.73
C GLY A 123 6.93 -12.19 -0.35
N THR A 124 7.92 -12.59 0.46
CA THR A 124 8.18 -11.95 1.75
C THR A 124 8.68 -10.51 1.59
N ARG A 125 9.50 -10.21 0.56
CA ARG A 125 9.89 -8.83 0.23
C ARG A 125 8.71 -7.99 -0.24
N ALA A 126 7.85 -8.53 -1.10
CA ALA A 126 6.64 -7.84 -1.54
C ALA A 126 5.71 -7.49 -0.35
N LEU A 127 5.56 -8.41 0.61
CA LEU A 127 4.84 -8.13 1.86
C LEU A 127 5.51 -7.03 2.70
N ALA A 128 6.84 -7.03 2.75
CA ALA A 128 7.61 -6.00 3.45
C ALA A 128 7.50 -4.61 2.78
N ASP A 129 7.56 -4.53 1.45
CA ASP A 129 7.32 -3.29 0.70
C ASP A 129 5.90 -2.77 0.96
N LEU A 130 4.91 -3.67 0.95
CA LEU A 130 3.53 -3.31 1.31
C LEU A 130 3.45 -2.80 2.76
N ALA A 131 4.13 -3.44 3.71
CA ALA A 131 4.18 -2.96 5.08
C ALA A 131 4.76 -1.54 5.15
N VAL A 132 5.85 -1.25 4.44
CA VAL A 132 6.44 0.11 4.36
C VAL A 132 5.44 1.12 3.80
N ALA A 133 4.76 0.78 2.71
CA ALA A 133 3.75 1.66 2.12
C ALA A 133 2.62 1.98 3.11
N LEU A 134 2.15 0.98 3.87
CA LEU A 134 1.05 1.13 4.82
C LEU A 134 1.47 1.78 6.16
N LEU A 135 2.76 1.80 6.50
CA LEU A 135 3.27 2.43 7.73
C LEU A 135 2.89 3.91 7.82
N GLN A 136 2.83 4.61 6.67
CA GLN A 136 2.56 6.05 6.59
C GLN A 136 1.07 6.44 6.67
N GLU A 137 0.16 5.48 6.83
CA GLU A 137 -1.29 5.75 6.77
C GLU A 137 -1.72 6.42 5.44
N PRO A 138 -1.30 5.88 4.28
CA PRO A 138 -1.62 6.52 3.01
C PRO A 138 -3.13 6.63 2.83
N ARG A 139 -3.58 7.73 2.24
CA ARG A 139 -4.99 7.90 1.85
C ARG A 139 -5.29 7.22 0.53
N LEU A 140 -4.28 6.98 -0.29
CA LEU A 140 -4.38 6.25 -1.55
C LEU A 140 -3.18 5.31 -1.69
N LEU A 141 -3.46 4.05 -1.99
CA LEU A 141 -2.44 3.07 -2.40
C LEU A 141 -2.59 2.78 -3.89
N LEU A 142 -1.53 3.01 -4.66
CA LEU A 142 -1.37 2.47 -6.01
C LEU A 142 -0.55 1.18 -5.93
N TRP A 143 -1.17 0.04 -6.25
CA TRP A 143 -0.55 -1.28 -6.18
C TRP A 143 -0.43 -1.90 -7.58
N GLU A 144 0.76 -1.86 -8.14
CA GLU A 144 1.07 -2.37 -9.48
C GLU A 144 1.62 -3.80 -9.41
N GLU A 145 1.15 -4.66 -10.31
CA GLU A 145 1.46 -6.09 -10.37
C GLU A 145 1.38 -6.79 -9.00
N PRO A 146 0.26 -6.66 -8.25
CA PRO A 146 0.13 -7.34 -6.97
C PRO A 146 0.24 -8.85 -7.16
N PHE A 147 0.73 -9.54 -6.12
CA PHE A 147 0.85 -11.00 -6.07
C PHE A 147 1.89 -11.62 -7.03
N TYR A 148 2.64 -10.80 -7.77
CA TYR A 148 3.74 -11.27 -8.60
C TYR A 148 4.73 -12.12 -7.78
N TYR A 149 4.97 -13.36 -8.20
CA TYR A 149 5.77 -14.37 -7.46
C TYR A 149 5.44 -14.49 -5.95
N MET A 150 4.16 -14.38 -5.59
CA MET A 150 3.67 -14.65 -4.25
C MET A 150 2.96 -16.02 -4.20
N SER A 151 3.10 -16.71 -3.06
CA SER A 151 2.23 -17.84 -2.73
C SER A 151 0.81 -17.37 -2.40
N GLN A 152 -0.15 -18.28 -2.46
CA GLN A 152 -1.54 -17.99 -2.09
C GLN A 152 -1.67 -17.50 -0.65
N GLU A 153 -0.90 -18.04 0.28
CA GLU A 153 -0.93 -17.61 1.68
C GLU A 153 -0.44 -16.17 1.84
N GLU A 154 0.66 -15.81 1.17
CA GLU A 154 1.19 -14.45 1.16
C GLU A 154 0.19 -13.47 0.53
N ALA A 155 -0.42 -13.83 -0.61
CA ALA A 155 -1.45 -13.01 -1.26
C ALA A 155 -2.64 -12.75 -0.32
N LEU A 156 -3.14 -13.78 0.37
CA LEU A 156 -4.23 -13.65 1.33
C LEU A 156 -3.88 -12.75 2.52
N ARG A 157 -2.63 -12.78 3.01
CA ARG A 157 -2.17 -11.86 4.05
C ARG A 157 -2.17 -10.41 3.55
N ALA A 158 -1.65 -10.18 2.35
CA ALA A 158 -1.61 -8.87 1.72
C ALA A 158 -3.02 -8.29 1.51
N VAL A 159 -3.95 -9.08 0.97
CA VAL A 159 -5.36 -8.68 0.78
C VAL A 159 -6.00 -8.28 2.11
N ARG A 160 -5.87 -9.10 3.17
CA ARG A 160 -6.44 -8.77 4.49
C ARG A 160 -5.88 -7.48 5.07
N ALA A 161 -4.58 -7.23 4.91
CA ALA A 161 -3.96 -5.99 5.38
C ALA A 161 -4.52 -4.76 4.64
N VAL A 162 -4.63 -4.85 3.31
CA VAL A 162 -5.17 -3.75 2.49
C VAL A 162 -6.66 -3.52 2.75
N GLU A 163 -7.46 -4.57 2.95
CA GLU A 163 -8.87 -4.46 3.37
C GLU A 163 -9.00 -3.72 4.71
N ALA A 164 -8.11 -4.01 5.68
CA ALA A 164 -8.12 -3.35 6.98
C ALA A 164 -7.81 -1.84 6.87
N GLU A 165 -6.80 -1.45 6.09
CA GLU A 165 -6.51 -0.03 5.86
C GLU A 165 -7.60 0.66 5.03
N HIS A 166 -8.23 -0.06 4.09
CA HIS A 166 -9.37 0.46 3.34
C HIS A 166 -10.56 0.78 4.23
N LEU A 167 -10.88 -0.11 5.18
CA LEU A 167 -11.91 0.14 6.20
C LEU A 167 -11.57 1.33 7.10
N ALA A 168 -10.28 1.63 7.28
CA ALA A 168 -9.80 2.82 7.98
C ALA A 168 -9.83 4.11 7.14
N GLY A 169 -10.23 4.03 5.86
CA GLY A 169 -10.42 5.17 4.97
C GLY A 169 -9.38 5.33 3.86
N MET A 170 -8.53 4.33 3.60
CA MET A 170 -7.62 4.33 2.46
C MET A 170 -8.34 3.97 1.15
N ALA A 171 -8.10 4.69 0.06
CA ALA A 171 -8.48 4.28 -1.30
C ALA A 171 -7.42 3.34 -1.90
N LEU A 172 -7.84 2.45 -2.80
CA LEU A 172 -6.97 1.51 -3.50
C LEU A 172 -7.16 1.64 -5.01
N VAL A 173 -6.06 1.70 -5.74
CA VAL A 173 -6.01 1.43 -7.18
C VAL A 173 -5.01 0.31 -7.38
N ALA A 174 -5.46 -0.85 -7.85
CA ALA A 174 -4.62 -1.98 -8.18
C ALA A 174 -4.67 -2.24 -9.68
N VAL A 175 -3.50 -2.46 -10.29
CA VAL A 175 -3.36 -2.73 -11.73
C VAL A 175 -2.42 -3.91 -11.93
N ALA A 176 -2.72 -4.77 -12.90
CA ALA A 176 -1.84 -5.88 -13.27
C ALA A 176 -1.89 -6.17 -14.77
N ARG A 177 -0.72 -6.40 -15.36
CA ARG A 177 -0.46 -6.83 -16.73
C ARG A 177 0.10 -8.25 -16.78
N GLU A 178 0.70 -8.70 -15.69
CA GLU A 178 1.34 -10.00 -15.54
C GLU A 178 0.51 -10.95 -14.67
N ALA A 179 0.68 -12.26 -14.88
CA ALA A 179 0.08 -13.27 -14.02
C ALA A 179 0.75 -13.24 -12.62
N PRO A 180 0.00 -13.49 -11.53
CA PRO A 180 -1.36 -14.04 -11.48
C PRO A 180 -2.49 -13.00 -11.71
N GLY A 181 -2.15 -11.74 -11.97
CA GLY A 181 -3.12 -10.67 -12.14
C GLY A 181 -3.77 -10.27 -10.82
N LEU A 182 -5.01 -9.81 -10.88
CA LEU A 182 -5.78 -9.39 -9.69
C LEU A 182 -6.68 -10.50 -9.13
N ALA A 183 -6.41 -11.78 -9.43
CA ALA A 183 -7.31 -12.88 -9.12
C ALA A 183 -7.64 -13.04 -7.62
N ASP A 184 -6.65 -12.78 -6.75
CA ASP A 184 -6.81 -12.86 -5.30
C ASP A 184 -7.40 -11.59 -4.67
N LEU A 185 -7.43 -10.47 -5.40
CA LEU A 185 -7.99 -9.20 -4.93
C LEU A 185 -9.47 -9.09 -5.34
N PRO A 186 -10.42 -9.04 -4.39
CA PRO A 186 -11.82 -8.95 -4.74
C PRO A 186 -12.16 -7.59 -5.36
N SER A 187 -13.12 -7.57 -6.29
CA SER A 187 -13.58 -6.33 -6.93
C SER A 187 -14.17 -5.33 -5.92
N GLU A 188 -14.75 -5.83 -4.83
CA GLU A 188 -15.20 -5.06 -3.68
C GLU A 188 -14.54 -5.59 -2.40
N PRO A 189 -14.18 -4.71 -1.43
CA PRO A 189 -13.58 -5.12 -0.18
C PRO A 189 -14.54 -5.99 0.63
N ARG A 190 -14.05 -7.12 1.15
CA ARG A 190 -14.87 -8.01 1.98
C ARG A 190 -15.21 -7.29 3.29
N ARG A 191 -16.49 -7.22 3.63
CA ARG A 191 -16.90 -6.73 4.94
C ARG A 191 -16.54 -7.80 5.97
N PRO A 192 -15.83 -7.47 7.06
CA PRO A 192 -15.72 -8.41 8.16
C PRO A 192 -17.14 -8.69 8.64
N HIS A 193 -17.61 -9.91 8.48
CA HIS A 193 -18.76 -10.38 9.23
C HIS A 193 -18.40 -10.13 10.70
N LEU A 194 -19.17 -9.30 11.40
CA LEU A 194 -19.06 -9.07 12.83
C LEU A 194 -19.35 -10.39 13.58
N ARG A 195 -18.44 -11.35 13.53
CA ARG A 195 -18.43 -12.48 14.44
C ARG A 195 -17.78 -12.00 15.72
N ARG A 196 -18.64 -11.58 16.66
CA ARG A 196 -18.32 -11.54 18.09
C ARG A 196 -17.76 -12.90 18.50
N ARG A 197 -16.45 -13.00 18.76
CA ARG A 197 -15.70 -14.07 19.47
C ARG A 197 -14.20 -13.76 19.23
N CYS A 198 -13.32 -13.52 20.19
CA CYS A 198 -13.26 -13.82 21.61
C CYS A 198 -12.62 -12.66 22.38
N LEU A 199 -13.34 -12.14 23.38
CA LEU A 199 -12.75 -11.63 24.62
C LEU A 199 -13.25 -12.58 25.69
N ALA A 200 -12.41 -13.54 26.07
CA ALA A 200 -12.46 -14.32 27.30
C ALA A 200 -11.34 -15.36 27.24
N GLN A 201 -10.20 -15.06 27.83
CA GLN A 201 -9.58 -15.84 28.92
C GLN A 201 -8.40 -15.04 29.47
#